data_AF-A0A7V8Z6L2-F1
#
_entry.id   AF-A0A7V8Z6L2-F1
#
_cell.length_a   1.000
_cell.length_b   1.000
_cell.length_c   1.000
_cell.angle_alpha   90.00
_cell.angle_beta   90.00
_cell.angle_gamma   90.00
#
_symmetry.space_group_name_H-M   'P 1'
#
loop_
_entity.id
_entity.type
_entity.pdbx_description
1 polymer ?
#
loop_
_entity_poly.entity_id
_entity_poly.type
_entity_poly.pdbx_seq_one_letter_code
_entity_poly.pdbx_strand_id
1 'polypeptide(L)' 'LDAAITNIDEAATRAPQNPLPVKALRKLGEASTQLLSTLTTMRPATTDDTAREALEQALDNARTIIQAASALPAAK' A
#
# COMPACT_ATOMS: atom_id res chain seq x y z
N LEU A 1 -7.67 10.65 2.68
CA LEU A 1 -6.90 9.42 2.99
C LEU A 1 -7.33 8.87 4.35
N ASP A 2 -7.42 9.73 5.37
CA ASP A 2 -7.83 9.37 6.74
C ASP A 2 -9.16 8.65 6.85
N ALA A 3 -10.23 9.10 6.17
CA ALA A 3 -11.54 8.47 6.26
C ALA A 3 -11.55 7.00 5.79
N ALA A 4 -10.72 6.64 4.81
CA ALA A 4 -10.61 5.26 4.35
C ALA A 4 -9.90 4.37 5.39
N ILE A 5 -8.90 4.92 6.08
CA ILE A 5 -8.17 4.24 7.14
C ILE A 5 -9.08 4.05 8.36
N THR A 6 -9.81 5.10 8.79
CA THR A 6 -10.79 5.02 9.88
C THR A 6 -11.85 3.97 9.60
N ASN A 7 -12.37 3.89 8.37
CA ASN A 7 -13.37 2.88 8.01
C ASN A 7 -12.84 1.44 8.07
N ILE A 8 -11.56 1.23 7.72
CA ILE A 8 -10.92 -0.09 7.81
C ILE A 8 -10.72 -0.48 9.28
N ASP A 9 -10.28 0.45 10.12
CA ASP A 9 -10.06 0.24 11.54
C ASP A 9 -11.39 -0.02 12.30
N GLU A 10 -12.43 0.74 11.98
CA GLU A 10 -13.79 0.51 12.49
C GLU A 10 -14.36 -0.84 12.04
N ALA A 11 -14.14 -1.24 10.79
CA ALA A 11 -14.60 -2.53 10.29
C ALA A 11 -13.85 -3.71 10.94
N ALA A 12 -12.56 -3.55 11.20
CA ALA A 12 -11.74 -4.55 11.88
C ALA A 12 -12.12 -4.69 13.36
N THR A 13 -12.44 -3.59 14.04
CA THR A 13 -12.83 -3.57 15.46
C THR A 13 -14.26 -4.04 15.70
N ARG A 14 -15.23 -3.67 14.85
CA ARG A 14 -16.64 -4.09 15.00
C ARG A 14 -16.87 -5.57 14.70
N ALA A 15 -16.08 -6.15 13.80
CA ALA A 15 -16.23 -7.55 13.39
C ALA A 15 -14.84 -8.19 13.20
N PRO A 16 -14.15 -8.57 14.30
CA PRO A 16 -12.78 -9.10 14.25
C PRO A 16 -12.67 -10.43 13.49
N GLN A 17 -13.78 -11.10 13.21
CA GLN A 17 -13.83 -12.30 12.37
C GLN A 17 -14.18 -12.01 10.90
N ASN A 18 -14.45 -10.76 10.53
CA ASN A 18 -14.74 -10.39 9.14
C ASN A 18 -13.43 -10.45 8.34
N PRO A 19 -13.32 -11.31 7.30
CA PRO A 19 -12.10 -11.41 6.50
C PRO A 19 -11.95 -10.26 5.48
N LEU A 20 -12.99 -9.43 5.27
CA LEU A 20 -13.00 -8.38 4.25
C LEU A 20 -11.91 -7.32 4.45
N PRO A 21 -11.64 -6.78 5.67
CA PRO A 21 -10.54 -5.84 5.88
C PRO A 21 -9.18 -6.43 5.52
N VAL A 22 -8.92 -7.67 5.94
CA VAL A 22 -7.67 -8.39 5.60
C VAL A 22 -7.56 -8.59 4.09
N LYS A 23 -8.64 -9.00 3.42
CA LYS A 23 -8.68 -9.14 1.95
C LYS A 23 -8.46 -7.82 1.23
N ALA A 24 -9.06 -6.72 1.71
CA ALA A 24 -8.90 -5.40 1.12
C ALA A 24 -7.45 -4.89 1.25
N LEU A 25 -6.85 -5.04 2.43
CA LEU A 25 -5.46 -4.67 2.68
C LEU A 25 -4.46 -5.50 1.86
N ARG A 26 -4.75 -6.79 1.63
CA ARG A 26 -3.96 -7.62 0.70
C ARG A 26 -4.04 -7.12 -0.74
N LYS A 27 -5.24 -6.83 -1.24
CA LYS A 27 -5.42 -6.25 -2.58
C LYS A 27 -4.70 -4.91 -2.72
N LEU A 28 -4.66 -4.10 -1.65
CA LEU A 28 -3.89 -2.87 -1.62
C LEU A 28 -2.39 -3.16 -1.77
N GLY A 29 -1.85 -4.15 -1.04
CA GLY A 29 -0.44 -4.57 -1.20
C GLY A 29 -0.10 -5.10 -2.60
N GLU A 30 -1.01 -5.86 -3.22
CA GLU A 30 -0.86 -6.33 -4.61
C GLU A 30 -0.81 -5.16 -5.61
N ALA A 31 -1.73 -4.21 -5.47
CA ALA A 31 -1.75 -3.00 -6.30
C ALA A 31 -0.47 -2.15 -6.08
N SER A 32 -0.01 -2.03 -4.84
CA SER A 32 1.26 -1.35 -4.52
C SER A 32 2.47 -2.06 -5.12
N THR A 33 2.45 -3.38 -5.26
CA THR A 33 3.52 -4.14 -5.94
C THR A 33 3.57 -3.80 -7.43
N GLN A 34 2.41 -3.71 -8.09
CA GLN A 34 2.33 -3.30 -9.49
C GLN A 34 2.81 -1.85 -9.64
N LEU A 35 2.38 -0.95 -8.75
CA LEU A 35 2.80 0.44 -8.75
C LEU A 35 4.32 0.59 -8.55
N LEU A 36 4.90 -0.18 -7.63
CA LEU A 36 6.35 -0.20 -7.38
C LEU A 36 7.14 -0.56 -8.65
N SER A 37 6.67 -1.55 -9.42
CA SER A 37 7.28 -1.94 -10.69
C SER A 37 7.27 -0.79 -11.71
N THR A 38 6.11 -0.14 -11.87
CA THR A 38 5.95 1.01 -12.77
C THR A 38 6.87 2.17 -12.36
N LEU A 39 6.86 2.56 -11.08
CA LEU A 39 7.68 3.65 -10.56
C LEU A 39 9.19 3.36 -10.71
N THR A 40 9.61 2.11 -10.47
CA THR A 40 11.01 1.69 -10.62
C THR A 40 11.47 1.82 -12.09
N THR A 41 10.57 1.54 -13.04
CA THR A 41 10.85 1.68 -14.47
C THR A 41 10.98 3.15 -14.89
N MET A 42 10.21 4.04 -14.27
CA MET A 42 10.25 5.48 -14.54
C MET A 42 11.47 6.19 -13.92
N ARG A 43 11.96 5.68 -12.78
CA ARG A 43 13.08 6.23 -12.01
C ARG A 43 14.28 6.72 -12.85
N PRO A 44 14.87 5.94 -13.79
CA PRO A 44 16.02 6.39 -14.58
C PRO A 44 15.70 7.54 -15.55
N ALA A 45 14.43 7.71 -15.95
CA ALA A 45 13.99 8.78 -16.83
C ALA A 45 13.61 10.07 -16.08
N THR A 46 13.54 10.04 -14.74
CA THR A 46 13.20 11.19 -13.90
C THR A 46 14.46 11.97 -13.53
N THR A 47 14.78 12.99 -14.34
CA THR A 47 15.99 13.81 -14.18
C THR A 47 15.77 15.10 -13.40
N ASP A 48 14.52 15.56 -13.28
CA ASP A 48 14.17 16.71 -12.44
C ASP A 48 14.27 16.34 -10.97
N ASP A 49 14.98 17.14 -10.17
CA ASP A 49 15.28 16.82 -8.78
C ASP A 49 14.02 16.76 -7.89
N THR A 50 13.04 17.65 -8.15
CA THR A 50 11.78 17.67 -7.39
C THR A 50 10.94 16.45 -7.72
N ALA A 51 10.82 16.12 -9.01
CA ALA A 51 10.13 14.92 -9.47
C ALA A 51 10.83 13.64 -8.97
N ARG A 52 12.15 13.65 -8.87
CA ARG A 52 12.95 12.53 -8.36
C ARG A 52 12.69 12.31 -6.87
N GLU A 53 12.70 13.36 -6.05
CA GLU A 53 12.32 13.24 -4.63
C GLU A 53 10.89 12.71 -4.45
N ALA A 54 9.93 13.25 -5.21
CA ALA A 54 8.55 12.79 -5.17
C ALA A 54 8.43 11.31 -5.59
N LEU A 55 9.19 10.89 -6.59
CA LEU A 55 9.24 9.50 -7.05
C LEU A 55 9.87 8.57 -6.00
N GLU A 56 10.97 8.97 -5.36
CA GLU A 56 11.58 8.20 -4.27
C GLU A 56 10.62 8.07 -3.07
N GLN A 57 9.91 9.13 -2.71
CA GLN A 57 8.89 9.07 -1.66
C GLN A 57 7.75 8.11 -2.04
N ALA A 58 7.30 8.12 -3.30
CA ALA A 58 6.28 7.21 -3.79
C ALA A 58 6.75 5.74 -3.77
N LEU A 59 8.02 5.49 -4.13
CA LEU A 59 8.64 4.16 -4.03
C LEU A 59 8.69 3.66 -2.58
N ASP A 60 9.05 4.53 -1.63
CA ASP A 60 9.14 4.18 -0.22
C ASP A 60 7.75 3.90 0.39
N ASN A 61 6.77 4.73 0.06
CA ASN A 61 5.37 4.51 0.45
C ASN A 61 4.84 3.18 -0.09
N ALA A 62 5.13 2.86 -1.36
CA ALA A 62 4.71 1.59 -1.96
C ALA A 62 5.35 0.39 -1.25
N ARG A 63 6.65 0.46 -0.92
CA ARG A 63 7.35 -0.58 -0.14
C ARG A 63 6.75 -0.77 1.24
N THR A 64 6.44 0.32 1.93
CA THR A 64 5.81 0.30 3.27
C THR A 64 4.46 -0.41 3.23
N ILE A 65 3.61 -0.10 2.24
CA ILE A 65 2.30 -0.75 2.08
C ILE A 65 2.46 -2.25 1.79
N ILE A 66 3.40 -2.63 0.93
CA ILE A 66 3.69 -4.04 0.62
C ILE A 66 4.14 -4.80 1.88
N GLN A 67 5.05 -4.21 2.67
CA GLN A 67 5.51 -4.80 3.92
C GLN A 67 4.36 -4.98 4.92
N ALA A 68 3.54 -3.94 5.11
CA ALA A 68 2.36 -4.02 5.97
C ALA A 68 1.38 -5.11 5.51
N ALA A 69 1.12 -5.21 4.20
CA ALA A 69 0.26 -6.24 3.64
C ALA A 69 0.83 -7.66 3.83
N SER A 70 2.16 -7.82 3.76
CA SER A 70 2.83 -9.10 3.98
C SER A 70 2.79 -9.58 5.44
N ALA A 71 2.68 -8.65 6.39
CA ALA A 71 2.55 -8.94 7.82
C ALA A 71 1.12 -9.33 8.23
N LEU A 72 0.15 -9.26 7.31
CA LEU A 72 -1.24 -9.60 7.61
C LEU A 72 -1.41 -11.11 7.90
N PRO A 73 -2.20 -11.47 8.93
CA PRO A 73 -2.46 -12.87 9.25
C PRO A 73 -3.11 -13.62 8.07
N ALA A 74 -2.82 -14.91 7.93
CA ALA A 74 -3.47 -15.79 6.96
C ALA A 74 -5.00 -15.62 7.07
N ALA A 75 -5.66 -15.35 5.94
CA ALA A 75 -7.12 -15.30 5.93
C ALA A 75 -7.60 -16.73 6.22
N LYS A 76 -8.23 -16.92 7.39
CA LYS A 76 -8.93 -18.16 7.72
C LYS A 76 -10.16 -18.33 6.83
#